data_AF-A0A5C3F621-F1
#
_entry.id   AF-A0A5C3F621-F1
#
_cell.length_a   1.000
_cell.length_b   1.000
_cell.length_c   1.000
_cell.angle_alpha   90.00
_cell.angle_beta   90.00
_cell.angle_gamma   90.00
#
_symmetry.space_group_name_H-M   'P 1'
#
loop_
_entity.id
_entity.type
_entity.pdbx_description
1 polymer ?
#
loop_
_entity_poly.entity_id
_entity_poly.type
_entity_poly.pdbx_seq_one_letter_code
_entity_poly.pdbx_strand_id
1 'polypeptide(L)'
;MLLVLLLCGLLGVILVLVVQRHRFNRPLPNANHDRQRRQADFVALPHNHNGVNMDDDAEEEDEVDPICRNYNYLRCRARTCKYRHICDVPGCGGTHPRTRCPFRDT
;
A
#
# COMPACT_ATOMS: atom_id res chain seq x y z
N MET A 1 42.77 15.90 32.06
CA MET A 1 42.83 15.60 30.61
C MET A 1 42.05 14.34 30.26
N LEU A 2 42.32 13.19 30.88
CA LEU A 2 41.61 11.93 30.61
C LEU A 2 40.08 12.02 30.81
N LEU A 3 39.64 12.70 31.87
CA LEU A 3 38.21 12.89 32.19
C LEU A 3 37.46 13.66 31.09
N VAL A 4 38.12 14.64 30.48
CA VAL A 4 37.53 15.48 29.41
C VAL A 4 37.34 14.66 28.14
N LEU A 5 38.31 13.81 27.80
CA LEU A 5 38.22 12.91 26.64
C LEU A 5 37.10 11.87 26.80
N LEU A 6 36.91 11.33 28.01
CA LEU A 6 35.82 10.40 28.31
C LEU A 6 34.44 11.07 28.18
N LEU A 7 34.30 12.30 28.69
CA LEU A 7 33.06 13.07 28.57
C LEU A 7 32.73 13.41 27.11
N CYS A 8 33.72 13.83 26.31
CA CYS A 8 33.53 14.07 24.88
C CYS A 8 33.13 12.80 24.12
N GLY A 9 33.74 11.65 24.45
CA GLY A 9 33.38 10.35 23.86
C GLY A 9 31.95 9.94 24.18
N LEU A 10 31.52 10.04 25.44
CA LEU A 10 30.15 9.72 25.86
C LEU A 10 29.11 10.62 25.21
N LEU A 11 29.37 11.93 25.12
CA LEU A 11 28.49 12.88 24.44
C LEU A 11 28.34 12.53 22.94
N GLY A 12 29.41 12.15 22.26
CA GLY A 12 29.37 11.70 20.87
C GLY A 12 28.47 10.47 20.68
N VAL A 13 28.61 9.46 21.56
CA VAL A 13 27.78 8.24 21.52
C VAL A 13 26.30 8.57 21.75
N ILE A 14 25.98 9.42 22.73
CA ILE A 14 24.60 9.85 23.01
C ILE A 14 24.00 10.56 21.79
N LEU A 15 24.76 11.44 21.14
CA LEU A 15 24.31 12.20 19.97
C LEU A 15 23.98 11.27 18.79
N VAL A 16 24.82 10.26 18.55
CA VAL A 16 24.57 9.23 17.52
C VAL A 16 23.29 8.44 17.83
N LEU A 17 23.09 8.00 19.08
CA LEU A 17 21.89 7.27 19.48
C LEU A 17 20.62 8.11 19.34
N VAL A 18 20.67 9.40 19.69
CA VAL A 18 19.53 10.33 19.53
C VAL A 18 19.18 10.53 18.04
N VAL A 19 20.19 10.72 17.18
CA VAL A 19 19.97 10.87 15.73
C VAL A 19 19.38 9.60 15.11
N GLN A 20 19.86 8.42 15.52
CA GLN A 20 19.30 7.14 15.06
C GLN A 20 17.86 6.94 15.52
N ARG A 21 17.53 7.31 16.75
CA ARG A 21 16.14 7.27 17.26
C ARG A 21 15.23 8.24 16.51
N HIS A 22 15.73 9.42 16.14
CA HIS A 22 14.96 10.40 15.36
C HIS A 22 14.67 9.94 13.92
N ARG A 23 15.55 9.12 13.32
CA ARG A 23 15.28 8.50 12.01
C ARG A 23 14.18 7.43 12.10
N PHE A 24 14.10 6.69 13.20
CA PHE A 24 13.11 5.62 13.40
C PHE A 24 11.72 6.13 13.78
N ASN A 25 11.61 7.29 14.43
CA ASN A 25 10.33 7.90 14.79
C ASN A 25 9.72 8.81 13.71
N ARG A 26 10.24 8.79 12.47
CA ARG A 26 9.56 9.51 11.39
C ARG A 26 8.18 8.88 11.18
N PRO A 27 7.08 9.63 11.36
CA PRO A 27 5.76 9.13 11.05
C PRO A 27 5.75 8.71 9.57
N LEU A 28 5.22 7.51 9.31
CA LEU A 28 4.99 7.02 7.95
C LEU A 28 4.21 8.11 7.18
N PRO A 29 4.59 8.42 5.93
CA PRO A 29 3.86 9.38 5.12
C PRO A 29 2.39 8.96 5.05
N ASN A 30 1.51 9.87 5.46
CA ASN A 30 0.07 9.63 5.54
C ASN A 30 -0.49 9.45 4.12
N ALA A 31 -0.76 8.20 3.72
CA ALA A 31 -1.32 7.84 2.43
C ALA A 31 -2.69 8.47 2.12
N ASN A 32 -3.34 9.11 3.10
CA ASN A 32 -4.58 9.87 2.86
C ASN A 32 -4.34 11.18 2.10
N HIS A 33 -3.14 11.78 2.15
CA HIS A 33 -2.90 13.05 1.45
C HIS A 33 -2.84 12.90 -0.07
N ASP A 34 -2.29 11.78 -0.57
CA ASP A 34 -2.28 11.48 -2.01
C ASP A 34 -3.69 11.21 -2.57
N ARG A 35 -4.60 10.71 -1.73
CA ARG A 35 -6.00 10.45 -2.12
C ARG A 35 -6.79 11.75 -2.29
N GLN A 36 -6.56 12.73 -1.42
CA GLN A 36 -7.21 14.04 -1.50
C GLN A 36 -6.74 14.85 -2.71
N ARG A 37 -5.45 14.77 -3.09
CA ARG A 37 -4.95 15.42 -4.32
C ARG A 37 -5.63 14.90 -5.58
N ARG A 38 -5.74 13.57 -5.72
CA ARG A 38 -6.42 12.97 -6.88
C ARG A 38 -7.91 13.30 -6.95
N GLN A 39 -8.58 13.47 -5.81
CA GLN A 39 -9.98 13.91 -5.79
C GLN A 39 -10.13 15.37 -6.20
N ALA A 40 -9.21 16.25 -5.80
CA ALA A 40 -9.26 17.66 -6.19
C ALA A 40 -9.04 17.86 -7.71
N ASP A 41 -8.16 17.06 -8.33
CA ASP A 41 -7.94 17.10 -9.77
C ASP A 41 -9.15 16.58 -10.58
N PHE A 42 -9.97 15.70 -10.00
CA PHE A 42 -11.15 15.14 -10.68
C PHE A 42 -12.35 16.11 -10.72
N VAL A 43 -12.44 17.04 -9.76
CA VAL A 43 -13.56 18.01 -9.68
C VAL A 43 -13.37 19.19 -10.64
N ALA A 44 -12.21 19.32 -11.30
CA ALA A 44 -11.89 20.46 -12.16
C ALA A 44 -12.14 20.23 -13.66
N LEU A 45 -12.70 19.10 -14.10
CA LEU A 45 -13.12 18.96 -15.49
C LEU A 45 -14.53 19.55 -15.69
N PRO A 46 -14.72 20.54 -16.58
CA PRO A 46 -16.05 21.02 -16.93
C PRO A 46 -16.84 19.87 -17.58
N HIS A 47 -17.99 19.53 -16.99
CA HIS A 47 -18.95 18.60 -17.56
C HIS A 47 -19.46 19.12 -18.91
N ASN A 48 -18.99 18.50 -20.00
CA ASN A 48 -19.54 18.69 -21.33
C ASN A 48 -20.71 17.71 -21.52
N HIS A 49 -21.94 18.20 -21.36
CA HIS A 49 -23.13 17.42 -21.67
C HIS A 49 -23.43 17.51 -23.17
N ASN A 50 -22.73 16.71 -23.97
CA ASN A 50 -23.19 16.39 -25.32
C ASN A 50 -24.00 15.11 -25.28
N GLY A 51 -25.33 15.27 -25.32
CA GLY A 51 -26.27 14.19 -25.53
C GLY A 51 -26.06 13.59 -26.91
N VAL A 52 -25.57 12.36 -26.95
CA VAL A 52 -25.70 11.48 -28.10
C VAL A 52 -26.53 10.30 -27.61
N ASN A 53 -27.75 10.19 -28.13
CA ASN A 53 -28.57 9.01 -27.97
C ASN A 53 -27.79 7.84 -28.60
N MET A 54 -27.41 6.88 -27.77
CA MET A 54 -26.86 5.59 -28.18
C MET A 54 -27.87 4.56 -27.69
N ASP A 55 -28.46 3.86 -28.65
CA ASP A 55 -29.45 2.81 -28.45
C ASP A 55 -28.88 1.65 -27.61
N ASP A 56 -29.81 0.94 -26.96
CA ASP A 56 -29.59 -0.01 -25.88
C ASP A 56 -28.84 -1.29 -26.29
N ASP A 57 -27.51 -1.30 -26.15
CA ASP A 57 -26.72 -2.52 -25.99
C ASP A 57 -25.95 -2.40 -24.67
N ALA A 58 -26.65 -2.69 -23.57
CA ALA A 58 -26.06 -2.77 -22.24
C ALA A 58 -25.10 -3.97 -22.17
N GLU A 59 -23.84 -3.76 -22.59
CA GLU A 59 -22.75 -4.64 -22.23
C GLU A 59 -22.70 -4.71 -20.70
N GLU A 60 -23.07 -5.86 -20.16
CA GLU A 60 -23.01 -6.21 -18.74
C GLU A 60 -21.53 -6.16 -18.35
N GLU A 61 -21.07 -4.99 -17.86
CA GLU A 61 -19.70 -4.83 -17.37
C GLU A 61 -19.45 -5.89 -16.29
N ASP A 62 -18.63 -6.90 -16.60
CA ASP A 62 -18.25 -7.97 -15.69
C ASP A 62 -17.92 -7.37 -14.32
N GLU A 63 -18.79 -7.56 -13.31
CA GLU A 63 -18.57 -7.07 -11.95
C GLU A 63 -17.37 -7.81 -11.35
N VAL A 64 -16.17 -7.29 -11.59
CA VAL A 64 -14.95 -7.89 -11.10
C VAL A 64 -14.92 -7.72 -9.58
N ASP A 65 -15.10 -8.84 -8.87
CA ASP A 65 -15.06 -8.86 -7.41
C ASP A 65 -13.83 -8.11 -6.85
N PRO A 66 -14.03 -7.23 -5.85
CA PRO A 66 -12.94 -6.45 -5.28
C PRO A 66 -11.85 -7.32 -4.63
N ILE A 67 -10.59 -6.89 -4.75
CA ILE A 67 -9.41 -7.58 -4.19
C ILE A 67 -9.31 -7.35 -2.68
N CYS A 68 -9.02 -8.40 -1.92
CA CYS A 68 -8.80 -8.35 -0.49
C CYS A 68 -7.46 -7.69 -0.16
N ARG A 69 -7.48 -6.41 0.23
CA ARG A 69 -6.26 -5.70 0.67
C ARG A 69 -5.56 -6.40 1.83
N ASN A 70 -6.32 -6.96 2.77
CA ASN A 70 -5.76 -7.64 3.93
C ASN A 70 -5.02 -8.93 3.56
N TYR A 71 -5.39 -9.58 2.45
CA TYR A 71 -4.70 -10.77 1.98
C TYR A 71 -3.29 -10.43 1.45
N ASN A 72 -3.16 -9.35 0.69
CA ASN A 72 -1.87 -8.87 0.17
C ASN A 72 -0.87 -8.49 1.29
N TYR A 73 -1.36 -8.14 2.48
CA TYR A 73 -0.52 -7.86 3.66
C TYR A 73 -0.34 -9.08 4.57
N LEU A 74 -0.73 -10.29 4.15
CA LEU A 74 -0.69 -11.53 4.95
C LEU A 74 -1.49 -11.45 6.27
N ARG A 75 -2.54 -10.61 6.31
CA ARG A 75 -3.38 -10.37 7.50
C ARG A 75 -4.76 -11.00 7.41
N CYS A 76 -5.23 -11.36 6.23
CA CYS A 76 -6.52 -12.04 6.07
C CYS A 76 -6.41 -13.51 6.51
N ARG A 77 -7.22 -13.92 7.50
CA ARG A 77 -7.34 -15.31 8.00
C ARG A 77 -8.73 -15.91 7.80
N ALA A 78 -9.63 -15.17 7.15
CA ALA A 78 -11.00 -15.61 6.92
C ALA A 78 -11.00 -16.81 5.97
N ARG A 79 -11.60 -17.93 6.38
CA ARG A 79 -11.76 -19.12 5.53
C ARG A 79 -12.69 -18.86 4.35
N THR A 80 -13.64 -17.95 4.52
CA THR A 80 -14.66 -17.57 3.54
C THR A 80 -14.63 -16.06 3.31
N CYS A 81 -13.49 -15.54 2.85
CA CYS A 81 -13.41 -14.13 2.48
C CYS A 81 -14.23 -13.87 1.23
N LYS A 82 -15.10 -12.85 1.26
CA LYS A 82 -15.92 -12.44 0.11
C LYS A 82 -15.13 -11.70 -0.98
N TYR A 83 -13.84 -11.45 -0.76
CA TYR A 83 -12.99 -10.66 -1.63
C TYR A 83 -11.92 -11.57 -2.26
N ARG A 84 -11.50 -11.25 -3.50
CA ARG A 84 -10.50 -12.07 -4.20
C ARG A 84 -9.13 -12.00 -3.52
N HIS A 85 -8.50 -13.15 -3.35
CA HIS A 85 -7.17 -13.31 -2.76
C HIS A 85 -6.14 -13.53 -3.88
N ILE A 86 -5.24 -12.57 -4.11
CA ILE A 86 -4.21 -12.64 -5.15
C ILE A 86 -2.90 -13.19 -4.56
N CYS A 87 -2.35 -14.21 -5.21
CA CYS A 87 -1.11 -14.85 -4.80
C CYS A 87 0.06 -13.87 -4.83
N ASP A 88 0.85 -13.88 -3.76
CA ASP A 88 1.97 -12.99 -3.52
C ASP A 88 3.33 -13.59 -3.91
N VAL A 89 3.35 -14.79 -4.52
CA VAL A 89 4.56 -15.39 -5.08
C VAL A 89 5.02 -14.54 -6.29
N PRO A 90 6.30 -14.14 -6.36
CA PRO A 90 6.81 -13.36 -7.49
C PRO A 90 6.50 -14.02 -8.82
N GLY A 91 5.92 -13.27 -9.75
CA GLY A 91 5.57 -13.77 -11.09
C GLY A 91 4.26 -14.58 -11.20
N CYS A 92 3.53 -14.82 -10.11
CA CYS A 92 2.28 -15.59 -10.16
C CYS A 92 1.03 -14.73 -10.43
N GLY A 93 0.66 -13.84 -9.50
CA GLY A 93 -0.52 -12.98 -9.63
C GLY A 93 -1.89 -13.69 -9.71
N GLY A 94 -1.95 -15.02 -9.51
CA GLY A 94 -3.18 -15.82 -9.62
C GLY A 94 -4.09 -15.77 -8.38
N THR A 95 -5.35 -16.18 -8.51
CA THR A 95 -6.35 -16.20 -7.42
C THR A 95 -6.32 -17.50 -6.62
N HIS A 96 -5.24 -17.75 -5.88
CA HIS A 96 -5.12 -18.92 -5.00
C HIS A 96 -4.27 -18.64 -3.76
N PRO A 97 -4.41 -19.45 -2.69
CA PRO A 97 -3.49 -19.39 -1.57
C PRO A 97 -2.04 -19.64 -2.01
N ARG A 98 -1.05 -19.00 -1.34
CA ARG A 98 0.38 -19.25 -1.59
C ARG A 98 0.72 -20.74 -1.52
N THR A 99 0.05 -21.49 -0.65
CA THR A 99 0.27 -22.94 -0.47
C THR A 99 -0.04 -23.77 -1.71
N ARG A 100 -0.85 -23.25 -2.64
CA ARG A 100 -1.24 -23.91 -3.90
C ARG A 100 -0.63 -23.22 -5.13
N CYS A 101 0.36 -22.36 -4.96
CA CYS A 101 1.01 -21.68 -6.07
C CYS A 101 1.91 -22.63 -6.87
N PRO A 102 1.75 -22.72 -8.21
CA PRO A 102 2.62 -23.56 -9.04
C PRO A 102 4.07 -23.06 -9.10
N PHE A 103 4.29 -21.77 -8.84
CA PHE A 103 5.61 -21.13 -8.83
C PHE A 103 6.25 -21.04 -7.44
N ARG A 104 5.72 -21.76 -6.45
CA ARG A 104 6.17 -21.61 -5.05
C ARG A 104 7.62 -22.07 -4.84
N ASP A 105 8.05 -23.07 -5.61
CA ASP A 105 9.32 -23.79 -5.41
C ASP A 105 10.33 -23.55 -6.55
N THR A 106 10.02 -22.63 -7.46
CA THR A 106 10.93 -22.11 -8.51
C THR A 106 11.70 -20.91 -8.00
#